data_AF-A0A9D9N4U2-F1
#
_entry.id   AF-A0A9D9N4U2-F1
#
_cell.length_a   1.000
_cell.length_b   1.000
_cell.length_c   1.000
_cell.angle_alpha   90.00
_cell.angle_beta   90.00
_cell.angle_gamma   90.00
#
_symmetry.space_group_name_H-M   'P 1'
#
loop_
_entity.id
_entity.type
_entity.pdbx_description
1 polymer ?
#
loop_
_entity_poly.entity_id
_entity_poly.type
_entity_poly.pdbx_seq_one_letter_code
_entity_poly.pdbx_strand_id
1 'polypeptide(L)' 'NFRVPESWKLYYKSGNSWKEVEALGEYGVKKDCYNSLDFKPVKTNGLRISVQLQKGESGGIIEWKVK' A
#
# COMPACT_ATOMS: atom_id res chain seq x y z
N ASN A 1 -9.58 5.35 -18.55
CA ASN A 1 -8.13 5.04 -18.63
C ASN A 1 -7.69 4.42 -17.31
N PHE A 2 -6.75 3.47 -17.34
CA PHE A 2 -6.16 2.89 -16.14
C PHE A 2 -4.67 3.20 -16.07
N ARG A 3 -4.19 3.54 -14.86
CA ARG A 3 -2.81 3.94 -14.60
C ARG A 3 -2.33 3.38 -13.26
N VAL A 4 -1.01 3.35 -13.08
CA VAL A 4 -0.41 3.20 -11.76
C VAL A 4 -0.91 4.33 -10.85
N PRO A 5 -1.08 4.09 -9.54
CA PRO A 5 -1.57 5.13 -8.65
C PRO A 5 -0.56 6.29 -8.57
N GLU A 6 -1.04 7.45 -8.11
CA GLU A 6 -0.18 8.57 -7.76
C GLU A 6 0.64 8.23 -6.52
N SER A 7 0.02 7.61 -5.52
CA SER A 7 0.69 7.10 -4.33
C SER A 7 -0.13 6.00 -3.66
N TRP A 8 0.50 5.28 -2.74
CA TRP A 8 -0.20 4.37 -1.85
C TRP A 8 0.48 4.35 -0.48
N LYS A 9 -0.27 3.91 0.54
CA LYS A 9 0.18 3.78 1.92
C LYS A 9 -0.28 2.47 2.51
N LEU A 10 0.53 1.88 3.40
CA LEU A 10 0.21 0.65 4.12
C LEU A 10 -0.17 0.97 5.56
N TYR A 11 -1.30 0.41 5.99
CA TYR A 11 -1.81 0.53 7.34
C TYR A 11 -1.98 -0.83 7.98
N TYR A 12 -1.83 -0.87 9.30
CA TYR A 12 -2.17 -2.02 10.13
C TYR A 12 -3.28 -1.68 11.10
N LYS A 13 -4.08 -2.69 11.47
CA LYS A 13 -5.15 -2.53 12.44
C LYS A 13 -4.58 -2.55 13.85
N SER A 14 -4.94 -1.54 14.65
CA SER A 14 -4.57 -1.38 16.05
C SER A 14 -5.85 -1.10 16.85
N GLY A 15 -6.44 -2.16 17.43
CA GLY A 15 -7.77 -2.09 18.03
C GLY A 15 -8.83 -1.74 16.97
N ASN A 16 -9.53 -0.62 17.17
CA ASN A 16 -10.53 -0.11 16.22
C ASN A 16 -9.97 0.94 15.25
N SER A 17 -8.66 1.22 15.31
CA SER A 17 -8.01 2.22 14.48
C SER A 17 -7.10 1.59 13.42
N TRP A 18 -6.85 2.33 12.35
CA TRP A 18 -5.84 2.01 11.36
C TRP A 18 -4.66 2.97 11.53
N LYS A 19 -3.45 2.43 11.68
CA LYS A 19 -2.21 3.19 11.83
C LYS A 19 -1.30 2.90 10.65
N GLU A 20 -0.62 3.93 10.13
CA GLU A 20 0.38 3.72 9.08
C GLU A 20 1.53 2.89 9.64
N VAL A 21 2.07 1.98 8.84
CA VAL A 21 3.29 1.27 9.22
C VAL A 21 4.48 2.23 9.26
N GLU A 22 5.48 1.93 10.08
CA GLU A 22 6.74 2.67 10.01
C GLU A 22 7.57 2.13 8.84
N ALA A 23 7.46 2.79 7.69
CA ALA A 23 8.17 2.43 6.46
C ALA A 23 9.69 2.59 6.62
N LEU A 24 10.43 1.59 6.15
CA LEU A 24 11.91 1.57 6.10
C LEU A 24 12.43 1.84 4.68
N GLY A 25 11.53 2.16 3.75
CA GLY A 25 11.83 2.47 2.35
C GLY A 25 10.70 3.26 1.69
N GLU A 26 10.82 3.44 0.38
CA GLU A 26 9.87 4.24 -0.39
C GLU A 26 8.66 3.43 -0.88
N TYR A 27 7.52 4.11 -0.99
CA TYR A 27 6.32 3.56 -1.60
C TYR A 27 6.41 3.68 -3.13
N GLY A 28 6.94 2.64 -3.79
CA GLY A 28 7.08 2.63 -5.25
C GLY A 28 5.75 2.54 -6.02
N VAL A 29 5.70 3.13 -7.22
CA VAL A 29 4.54 3.09 -8.14
C VAL A 29 4.92 2.59 -9.54
N LYS A 30 5.93 1.71 -9.62
CA LYS A 30 6.41 1.15 -10.89
C LYS A 30 5.35 0.24 -11.51
N LYS A 31 5.19 0.34 -12.84
CA LYS A 31 4.24 -0.45 -13.61
C LYS A 31 4.79 -1.86 -13.88
N ASP A 32 3.91 -2.85 -14.00
CA ASP A 32 4.21 -4.21 -14.46
C ASP A 32 5.24 -4.96 -13.59
N CYS A 33 5.32 -4.63 -12.29
CA CYS A 33 6.14 -5.34 -11.32
C CYS A 33 5.54 -5.24 -9.90
N TYR A 34 6.05 -6.03 -8.95
CA TYR A 34 5.77 -5.79 -7.54
C TYR A 34 6.45 -4.50 -7.08
N ASN A 35 5.71 -3.64 -6.38
CA ASN A 35 6.28 -2.57 -5.59
C ASN A 35 6.42 -3.10 -4.15
N SER A 36 7.66 -3.21 -3.67
CA SER A 36 7.97 -3.78 -2.35
C SER A 36 8.22 -2.66 -1.35
N LEU A 37 7.79 -2.88 -0.10
CA LEU A 37 7.98 -1.97 1.02
C LEU A 37 8.42 -2.79 2.22
N ASP A 38 9.62 -2.51 2.72
CA ASP A 38 10.03 -2.95 4.05
C ASP A 38 9.52 -1.97 5.10
N PHE A 39 9.08 -2.48 6.25
CA PHE A 39 8.56 -1.69 7.36
C PHE A 39 8.88 -2.37 8.69
N LYS A 40 8.89 -1.62 9.79
CA LYS A 40 9.09 -2.22 11.11
C LYS A 40 8.00 -3.27 11.41
N PRO A 41 8.34 -4.48 11.89
CA PRO A 41 7.35 -5.51 12.17
C PRO A 41 6.25 -5.05 13.12
N VAL A 42 5.01 -5.42 12.82
CA VAL A 42 3.83 -5.12 13.66
C VAL A 42 3.04 -6.39 13.94
N LYS A 43 2.53 -6.53 15.17
CA LYS A 43 1.55 -7.56 15.51
C LYS A 43 0.15 -7.02 15.22
N THR A 44 -0.53 -7.59 14.24
CA THR A 44 -1.87 -7.14 13.82
C THR A 44 -2.70 -8.31 13.32
N ASN A 45 -4.02 -8.12 13.24
CA ASN A 45 -4.97 -9.03 12.60
C ASN A 45 -5.53 -8.48 11.27
N GLY A 46 -5.02 -7.33 10.81
CA GLY A 46 -5.51 -6.72 9.58
C GLY A 46 -4.50 -5.75 8.98
N LEU A 47 -4.36 -5.83 7.67
CA LEU A 47 -3.61 -4.90 6.86
C LEU A 47 -4.55 -4.21 5.87
N ARG A 48 -4.26 -2.96 5.52
CA ARG A 48 -5.02 -2.17 4.56
C ARG A 48 -4.07 -1.34 3.71
N ILE A 49 -4.24 -1.44 2.39
CA ILE A 49 -3.60 -0.51 1.45
C ILE A 49 -4.60 0.61 1.17
N SER A 50 -4.15 1.87 1.29
CA SER A 50 -4.90 3.04 0.81
C SER A 50 -4.21 3.56 -0.44
N VAL A 51 -4.96 3.71 -1.53
CA VAL A 51 -4.44 4.10 -2.84
C VAL A 51 -4.97 5.47 -3.21
N GLN A 52 -4.10 6.38 -3.60
CA GLN A 52 -4.47 7.64 -4.25
C GLN A 52 -4.30 7.47 -5.77
N LEU A 53 -5.42 7.53 -6.49
CA LEU A 53 -5.41 7.47 -7.95
C LEU A 53 -5.00 8.82 -8.54
N GLN A 54 -4.39 8.78 -9.71
CA GLN A 54 -4.15 9.98 -10.50
C GLN A 54 -5.49 10.62 -10.91
N LYS A 55 -5.53 11.95 -11.03
CA LYS A 55 -6.75 12.69 -11.38
C LYS A 55 -7.35 12.21 -12.71
N GLY A 56 -8.61 11.78 -12.68
CA GLY A 56 -9.34 11.32 -13.87
C GLY A 56 -9.02 9.89 -14.32
N GLU A 57 -8.19 9.18 -13.57
CA GLU A 57 -7.74 7.82 -13.89
C GLU A 57 -8.35 6.80 -12.92
N SER A 58 -8.51 5.56 -13.40
CA SER A 58 -8.79 4.41 -12.54
C SER A 58 -7.52 3.58 -12.29
N GLY A 59 -7.56 2.69 -11.30
CA GLY A 59 -6.45 1.78 -10.98
C GLY A 59 -6.95 0.53 -10.28
N GLY A 60 -6.06 -0.46 -10.13
CA GLY A 60 -6.36 -1.73 -9.47
C GLY A 60 -5.10 -2.38 -8.91
N ILE A 61 -5.30 -3.26 -7.92
CA ILE A 61 -4.26 -4.13 -7.38
C ILE A 61 -4.52 -5.52 -7.93
N ILE A 62 -3.58 -6.06 -8.71
CA ILE A 62 -3.70 -7.41 -9.28
C ILE A 62 -3.43 -8.46 -8.21
N GLU A 63 -2.34 -8.28 -7.45
CA GLU A 63 -1.93 -9.19 -6.40
C GLU A 63 -1.18 -8.43 -5.30
N TRP A 64 -1.25 -8.95 -4.08
CA TRP A 64 -0.45 -8.50 -2.95
C TRP A 64 0.14 -9.69 -2.20
N LYS A 65 1.30 -9.51 -1.57
CA LYS A 65 1.99 -10.53 -0.78
C LYS A 65 2.51 -9.90 0.50
N VAL A 66 2.39 -10.62 1.60
CA VAL A 66 2.92 -10.25 2.91
C VAL A 66 3.69 -11.45 3.43
N LYS A 67 4.83 -11.19 4.07
CA LYS A 67 5.69 -12.19 4.70
C LYS A 67 5.89 -11.86 6.17
#